data_AF-A0A2V0QKI0-F1
#
_entry.id   AF-A0A2V0QKI0-F1
#
_cell.length_a   1.000
_cell.length_b   1.000
_cell.length_c   1.000
_cell.angle_alpha   90.00
_cell.angle_beta   90.00
_cell.angle_gamma   90.00
#
_symmetry.space_group_name_H-M   'P 1'
#
loop_
_entity.id
_entity.type
_entity.pdbx_description
1 polymer ?
#
loop_
_entity_poly.entity_id
_entity_poly.type
_entity_poly.pdbx_seq_one_letter_code
_entity_poly.pdbx_strand_id
1 'polypeptide(L)'
;MMDEDFAFFLKKFGPAVKRQQVPATSIDRYTKKLPEQLLKYWEDFGWCGYAKGLFWTVDPQDYDDLLKNSLAGIEAFNSDNYHVIARSAFGELYVWGEKSGYSLSITSYMSRYSTRNSTFTGSKSDLGVKVFFYQ
;
A
#
# COMPACT_ATOMS: atom_id res chain seq x y z
N MET A 1 -2.88 -0.63 -17.63
CA MET A 1 -4.23 -0.90 -18.18
C MET A 1 -5.20 -0.95 -17.02
N MET A 2 -6.17 -0.04 -17.04
CA MET A 2 -7.26 0.00 -16.07
C MET A 2 -8.04 -1.31 -16.08
N ASP A 3 -8.10 -1.99 -14.93
CA ASP A 3 -8.99 -3.14 -14.74
C ASP A 3 -10.31 -2.70 -14.09
N GLU A 4 -11.30 -3.59 -14.12
CA GLU A 4 -12.65 -3.29 -13.62
C GLU A 4 -12.65 -2.96 -12.12
N ASP A 5 -11.77 -3.58 -11.34
CA ASP A 5 -11.66 -3.37 -9.90
C ASP A 5 -11.20 -1.95 -9.57
N PHE A 6 -10.13 -1.50 -10.23
CA PHE A 6 -9.61 -0.15 -10.03
C PHE A 6 -10.54 0.91 -10.63
N ALA A 7 -11.27 0.59 -11.71
CA ALA A 7 -12.32 1.46 -12.25
C ALA A 7 -13.47 1.65 -11.29
N PHE A 8 -13.88 0.58 -10.63
CA PHE A 8 -14.88 0.63 -9.58
C PHE A 8 -14.40 1.48 -8.39
N PHE A 9 -13.14 1.32 -7.97
CA PHE A 9 -12.51 2.15 -6.95
C PHE A 9 -12.58 3.65 -7.32
N LEU A 10 -12.14 4.05 -8.52
CA LEU A 10 -12.20 5.45 -8.94
C LEU A 10 -13.64 5.98 -9.04
N LYS A 11 -14.60 5.15 -9.46
CA LYS A 11 -16.02 5.53 -9.49
C LYS A 11 -16.56 5.83 -8.09
N LYS A 12 -16.17 5.03 -7.09
CA LYS A 12 -16.61 5.17 -5.69
C LYS A 12 -15.91 6.32 -4.96
N PHE A 13 -14.59 6.43 -5.13
CA PHE A 13 -13.75 7.39 -4.41
C PHE A 13 -13.54 8.72 -5.17
N GLY A 14 -14.04 8.82 -6.40
CA GLY A 14 -13.85 9.98 -7.27
C GLY A 14 -12.47 10.01 -7.93
N PRO A 15 -12.22 10.99 -8.80
CA PRO A 15 -10.96 11.10 -9.53
C PRO A 15 -9.79 11.35 -8.58
N ALA A 16 -8.62 10.88 -9.01
CA ALA A 16 -7.37 11.15 -8.32
C ALA A 16 -7.11 12.66 -8.17
N VAL A 17 -6.55 13.06 -7.03
CA VAL A 17 -6.10 14.42 -6.74
C VAL A 17 -4.59 14.43 -6.46
N LYS A 18 -3.93 15.55 -6.80
CA LYS A 18 -2.48 15.76 -6.56
C LYS A 18 -1.61 14.57 -7.01
N ARG A 19 -1.78 14.16 -8.26
CA ARG A 19 -0.98 13.08 -8.85
C ARG A 19 0.51 13.43 -8.84
N GLN A 20 1.31 12.54 -8.28
CA GLN A 20 2.74 12.49 -8.43
C GLN A 20 3.09 11.31 -9.35
N GLN A 21 3.82 11.60 -10.43
CA GLN A 21 4.33 10.54 -11.30
C GLN A 21 5.33 9.68 -10.52
N VAL A 22 5.19 8.36 -10.63
CA VAL A 22 6.15 7.44 -9.99
C VAL A 22 7.39 7.32 -10.88
N PRO A 23 8.59 7.59 -10.35
CA PRO A 23 9.82 7.39 -11.11
C PRO A 23 10.03 5.92 -11.46
N ALA A 24 10.57 5.64 -12.65
CA ALA A 24 10.89 4.27 -13.07
C ALA A 24 11.82 3.57 -12.06
N THR A 25 12.75 4.31 -11.46
CA THR A 25 13.65 3.81 -10.41
C THR A 25 12.90 3.32 -9.16
N SER A 26 11.75 3.93 -8.85
CA SER A 26 10.90 3.48 -7.74
C SER A 26 10.16 2.20 -8.11
N ILE A 27 9.67 2.08 -9.35
CA ILE A 27 9.08 0.83 -9.84
C ILE A 27 10.11 -0.31 -9.78
N ASP A 28 11.29 -0.10 -10.36
CA ASP A 28 12.38 -1.08 -10.36
C ASP A 28 12.77 -1.54 -8.95
N ARG A 29 12.77 -0.62 -7.98
CA ARG A 29 13.09 -0.91 -6.58
C ARG A 29 12.13 -1.93 -5.96
N TYR A 30 10.85 -1.87 -6.33
CA TYR A 30 9.78 -2.68 -5.75
C TYR A 30 9.35 -3.86 -6.64
N THR A 31 9.88 -3.96 -7.86
CA THR A 31 9.75 -5.16 -8.69
C THR A 31 10.19 -6.41 -7.92
N LYS A 32 9.33 -7.44 -7.93
CA LYS A 32 9.47 -8.71 -7.16
C LYS A 32 9.41 -8.57 -5.63
N LYS A 33 9.13 -7.38 -5.09
CA LYS A 33 8.91 -7.13 -3.65
C LYS A 33 7.45 -6.83 -3.36
N LEU A 34 6.85 -5.99 -4.21
CA LEU A 34 5.43 -5.68 -4.17
C LEU A 34 4.72 -6.38 -5.33
N PRO A 35 3.39 -6.55 -5.25
CA PRO A 35 2.63 -7.20 -6.30
C PRO A 35 2.69 -6.38 -7.60
N GLU A 36 2.82 -7.05 -8.73
CA GLU A 36 2.97 -6.41 -10.04
C GLU A 36 1.77 -5.53 -10.36
N GLN A 37 0.57 -5.93 -9.93
CA GLN A 37 -0.64 -5.15 -10.11
C GLN A 37 -0.59 -3.79 -9.39
N LEU A 38 0.04 -3.72 -8.21
CA LEU A 38 0.21 -2.45 -7.49
C LEU A 38 1.17 -1.53 -8.24
N LEU A 39 2.29 -2.08 -8.72
CA LEU A 39 3.28 -1.32 -9.50
C LEU A 39 2.66 -0.77 -10.78
N LYS A 40 1.83 -1.57 -11.45
CA LYS A 40 1.08 -1.14 -12.64
C LYS A 40 0.12 0.01 -12.35
N TYR A 41 -0.59 -0.02 -11.22
CA TYR A 41 -1.41 1.12 -10.81
C TYR A 41 -0.57 2.37 -10.53
N TRP A 42 0.60 2.23 -9.92
CA TRP A 42 1.52 3.34 -9.71
C TRP A 42 2.06 3.92 -11.02
N GLU A 43 2.41 3.08 -12.00
CA GLU A 43 2.83 3.53 -13.33
C GLU A 43 1.71 4.30 -14.05
N ASP A 44 0.51 3.71 -14.09
CA ASP A 44 -0.63 4.25 -14.84
C ASP A 44 -1.16 5.55 -14.19
N PHE A 45 -1.33 5.54 -12.86
CA PHE A 45 -2.07 6.58 -12.13
C PHE A 45 -1.20 7.45 -11.25
N GLY A 46 0.00 7.01 -10.86
CA GLY A 46 0.86 7.74 -9.93
C GLY A 46 0.52 7.50 -8.47
N TRP A 47 1.33 8.12 -7.59
CA TRP A 47 0.96 8.31 -6.20
C TRP A 47 -0.04 9.46 -6.10
N CYS A 48 -1.23 9.18 -5.59
CA CYS A 48 -2.40 10.03 -5.72
C CYS A 48 -3.22 10.04 -4.44
N GLY A 49 -3.91 11.15 -4.20
CA GLY A 49 -5.01 11.22 -3.25
C GLY A 49 -6.33 10.82 -3.91
N TYR A 50 -7.22 10.22 -3.13
CA TYR A 50 -8.56 9.79 -3.53
C TYR A 50 -9.56 10.20 -2.45
N ALA A 51 -10.87 10.17 -2.77
CA ALA A 51 -11.96 10.61 -1.88
C ALA A 51 -11.68 11.98 -1.23
N LYS A 52 -11.35 12.97 -2.06
CA LYS A 52 -11.03 14.34 -1.62
C LYS A 52 -9.88 14.39 -0.60
N GLY A 53 -8.94 13.45 -0.71
CA GLY A 53 -7.74 13.36 0.13
C GLY A 53 -7.88 12.49 1.38
N LEU A 54 -8.97 11.71 1.50
CA LEU A 54 -9.17 10.77 2.61
C LEU A 54 -8.27 9.53 2.52
N PHE A 55 -7.83 9.17 1.30
CA PHE A 55 -6.97 8.02 1.04
C PHE A 55 -5.87 8.41 0.07
N TRP A 56 -4.65 7.88 0.25
CA TRP A 56 -3.50 8.19 -0.58
C TRP A 56 -2.70 6.94 -0.89
N THR A 57 -2.34 6.72 -2.16
CA THR A 57 -1.17 5.89 -2.49
C THR A 57 0.09 6.73 -2.28
N VAL A 58 1.16 6.10 -1.81
CA VAL A 58 2.37 6.81 -1.36
C VAL A 58 3.64 6.16 -1.89
N ASP A 59 4.73 6.92 -1.89
CA ASP A 59 6.07 6.35 -1.97
C ASP A 59 6.37 5.64 -0.64
N PRO A 60 6.64 4.31 -0.63
CA PRO A 60 6.98 3.64 0.61
C PRO A 60 8.25 4.20 1.26
N GLN A 61 9.19 4.75 0.47
CA GLN A 61 10.44 5.30 1.01
C GLN A 61 10.22 6.45 2.00
N ASP A 62 9.18 7.26 1.79
CA ASP A 62 8.83 8.38 2.70
C ASP A 62 8.43 7.90 4.10
N TYR A 63 8.12 6.61 4.26
CA TYR A 63 7.62 6.01 5.49
C TYR A 63 8.56 4.94 6.06
N ASP A 64 9.69 4.64 5.41
CA ASP A 64 10.61 3.57 5.83
C ASP A 64 11.06 3.74 7.29
N ASP A 65 11.48 4.94 7.66
CA ASP A 65 11.97 5.22 9.03
C ASP A 65 10.85 5.18 10.06
N LEU A 66 9.67 5.72 9.71
CA LEU A 66 8.49 5.66 10.57
C LEU A 66 8.04 4.22 10.82
N LEU A 67 8.03 3.40 9.77
CA LEU A 67 7.65 1.99 9.84
C LEU A 67 8.66 1.20 10.66
N LYS A 68 9.97 1.38 10.41
CA LYS A 68 11.03 0.75 11.21
C LYS A 68 10.89 1.08 12.69
N ASN A 69 10.70 2.35 13.03
CA ASN A 69 10.53 2.77 14.42
C ASN A 69 9.26 2.20 15.06
N SER A 70 8.18 2.09 14.30
CA SER A 70 6.90 1.54 14.79
C SER A 70 6.96 0.03 15.06
N LEU A 71 7.82 -0.69 14.36
CA LEU A 71 7.97 -2.15 14.47
C LEU A 71 9.21 -2.57 15.26
N ALA A 72 10.05 -1.61 15.68
CA ALA A 72 11.29 -1.88 16.38
C ALA A 72 11.06 -2.68 17.67
N GLY A 73 11.83 -3.77 17.83
CA GLY A 73 11.78 -4.62 19.02
C GLY A 73 10.61 -5.62 19.06
N ILE A 74 9.78 -5.69 18.01
CA ILE A 74 8.66 -6.64 17.94
C ILE A 74 9.06 -7.84 17.08
N GLU A 75 9.40 -8.95 17.73
CA GLU A 75 9.95 -10.16 17.06
C GLU A 75 9.07 -10.70 15.92
N ALA A 76 7.75 -10.59 16.04
CA ALA A 76 6.80 -11.06 15.04
C ALA A 76 7.02 -10.43 13.64
N PHE A 77 7.58 -9.22 13.57
CA PHE A 77 7.82 -8.49 12.33
C PHE A 77 9.24 -8.66 11.78
N ASN A 78 10.09 -9.50 12.38
CA ASN A 78 11.48 -9.70 11.91
C ASN A 78 11.59 -10.68 10.73
N SER A 79 10.52 -11.41 10.39
CA SER A 79 10.55 -12.49 9.39
C SER A 79 10.21 -12.06 7.95
N ASP A 80 9.78 -10.81 7.78
CA ASP A 80 9.29 -10.24 6.52
C ASP A 80 9.80 -8.79 6.35
N ASN A 81 9.75 -8.30 5.12
CA ASN A 81 10.01 -6.89 4.81
C ASN A 81 8.67 -6.20 4.57
N TYR A 82 8.48 -5.04 5.19
CA TYR A 82 7.21 -4.33 5.16
C TYR A 82 7.34 -2.97 4.49
N HIS A 83 6.31 -2.59 3.74
CA HIS A 83 6.27 -1.35 2.96
C HIS A 83 4.92 -0.65 3.17
N VAL A 84 4.92 0.65 3.46
CA VAL A 84 3.67 1.43 3.46
C VAL A 84 3.27 1.70 2.01
N ILE A 85 2.13 1.16 1.58
CA ILE A 85 1.66 1.31 0.20
C ILE A 85 0.58 2.38 0.06
N ALA A 86 -0.07 2.72 1.18
CA ALA A 86 -1.09 3.76 1.24
C ALA A 86 -1.25 4.30 2.65
N ARG A 87 -1.93 5.45 2.78
CA ARG A 87 -2.37 6.01 4.07
C ARG A 87 -3.75 6.63 4.00
N SER A 88 -4.38 6.80 5.16
CA SER A 88 -5.56 7.64 5.31
C SER A 88 -5.19 9.11 5.57
N ALA A 89 -6.20 10.00 5.55
CA ALA A 89 -6.05 11.39 6.01
C ALA A 89 -5.78 11.51 7.52
N PHE A 90 -6.09 10.46 8.29
CA PHE A 90 -5.98 10.45 9.76
C PHE A 90 -4.73 9.75 10.27
N GLY A 91 -3.76 9.47 9.39
CA GLY A 91 -2.48 8.86 9.77
C GLY A 91 -2.54 7.34 10.01
N GLU A 92 -3.59 6.68 9.50
CA GLU A 92 -3.57 5.22 9.37
C GLU A 92 -2.67 4.85 8.20
N LEU A 93 -1.71 3.95 8.42
CA LEU A 93 -0.79 3.44 7.40
C LEU A 93 -1.21 2.02 7.01
N TYR A 94 -1.34 1.78 5.72
CA TYR A 94 -1.65 0.48 5.13
C TYR A 94 -0.36 -0.18 4.66
N VAL A 95 0.00 -1.28 5.31
CA VAL A 95 1.32 -1.90 5.18
C VAL A 95 1.21 -3.25 4.47
N TRP A 96 2.09 -3.44 3.50
CA TRP A 96 2.23 -4.65 2.72
C TRP A 96 3.55 -5.35 3.07
N GLY A 97 3.48 -6.61 3.47
CA GLY A 97 4.65 -7.46 3.64
C GLY A 97 4.98 -8.22 2.35
N GLU A 98 6.25 -8.33 1.99
CA GLU A 98 6.70 -9.03 0.77
C GLU A 98 6.24 -10.50 0.75
N LYS A 99 6.20 -11.16 1.92
CA LYS A 99 5.71 -12.54 2.08
C LYS A 99 4.27 -12.58 2.56
N SER A 100 3.90 -11.68 3.46
CA SER A 100 2.62 -11.71 4.19
C SER A 100 1.47 -10.95 3.53
N GLY A 101 1.71 -10.24 2.42
CA GLY A 101 0.67 -9.49 1.72
C GLY A 101 0.19 -8.28 2.52
N TYR A 102 -1.05 -7.83 2.31
CA TYR A 102 -1.67 -6.80 3.15
C TYR A 102 -1.95 -7.32 4.57
N SER A 103 -0.97 -7.21 5.45
CA SER A 103 -0.96 -7.90 6.75
C SER A 103 -1.04 -6.96 7.95
N LEU A 104 -0.84 -5.66 7.75
CA LEU A 104 -0.69 -4.72 8.86
C LEU A 104 -1.33 -3.35 8.56
N SER A 105 -2.02 -2.81 9.56
CA SER A 105 -2.43 -1.40 9.60
C SER A 105 -1.87 -0.74 10.85
N ILE A 106 -1.27 0.44 10.74
CA ILE A 106 -0.68 1.19 11.86
C ILE A 106 -1.47 2.48 12.07
N THR A 107 -1.95 2.70 13.29
CA THR A 107 -2.60 3.94 13.73
C THR A 107 -1.59 4.77 14.51
N SER A 108 -0.83 5.60 13.78
CA SER A 108 0.37 6.26 14.30
C SER A 108 0.09 7.16 15.52
N TYR A 109 -1.03 7.90 15.52
CA TYR A 109 -1.38 8.82 16.61
C TYR A 109 -1.79 8.12 17.92
N MET A 110 -2.05 6.81 17.88
CA MET A 110 -2.38 6.00 19.05
C MET A 110 -1.29 4.99 19.40
N SER A 111 -0.19 4.94 18.64
CA SER A 111 0.83 3.89 18.76
C SER A 111 0.24 2.48 18.76
N ARG A 112 -0.80 2.25 17.93
CA ARG A 112 -1.45 0.94 17.79
C ARG A 112 -1.20 0.36 16.42
N TYR A 113 -1.15 -0.96 16.36
CA TYR A 113 -1.16 -1.69 15.11
C TYR A 113 -2.20 -2.81 15.15
N SER A 114 -2.73 -3.17 13.99
CA SER A 114 -3.62 -4.31 13.80
C SER A 114 -3.03 -5.22 12.75
N THR A 115 -2.82 -6.48 13.10
CA THR A 115 -2.36 -7.52 12.18
C THR A 115 -3.54 -8.30 11.62
N ARG A 116 -3.36 -8.84 10.41
CA ARG A 116 -4.27 -9.79 9.79
C ARG A 116 -3.47 -10.84 9.03
N ASN A 117 -3.99 -12.05 9.01
CA ASN A 117 -3.44 -13.11 8.17
C ASN A 117 -4.01 -12.96 6.77
N SER A 118 -3.20 -12.47 5.82
CA SER A 118 -3.62 -12.39 4.43
C SER A 118 -3.70 -13.80 3.84
N THR A 119 -4.82 -14.11 3.19
CA THR A 119 -4.95 -15.29 2.33
C THR A 119 -4.44 -15.04 0.91
N PHE A 120 -4.10 -13.78 0.59
CA PHE A 120 -3.60 -13.31 -0.69
C PHE A 120 -2.08 -13.11 -0.63
N THR A 121 -1.35 -14.22 -0.72
CA THR A 121 0.12 -14.25 -0.71
C THR A 121 0.65 -15.03 -1.92
N GLY A 122 1.95 -14.90 -2.22
CA GLY A 122 2.59 -15.60 -3.34
C GLY A 122 1.91 -15.29 -4.68
N SER A 123 1.46 -16.33 -5.39
CA SER A 123 0.76 -16.18 -6.68
C SER A 123 -0.59 -15.45 -6.60
N LYS A 124 -1.16 -15.26 -5.40
CA LYS A 124 -2.42 -14.55 -5.17
C LYS A 124 -2.23 -13.08 -4.81
N SER A 125 -1.00 -12.57 -4.78
CA SER A 125 -0.71 -11.23 -4.29
C SER A 125 -1.38 -10.13 -5.12
N ASP A 126 -1.44 -10.29 -6.45
CA ASP A 126 -2.12 -9.34 -7.34
C ASP A 126 -3.63 -9.28 -7.08
N LEU A 127 -4.25 -10.43 -6.82
CA LEU A 127 -5.65 -10.48 -6.40
C LEU A 127 -5.84 -9.77 -5.05
N GLY A 128 -4.88 -9.92 -4.13
CA GLY A 128 -4.88 -9.21 -2.86
C GLY A 128 -4.86 -7.69 -3.03
N VAL A 129 -4.11 -7.17 -4.00
CA VAL A 129 -4.09 -5.73 -4.30
C VAL A 129 -5.43 -5.27 -4.84
N LYS A 130 -6.04 -6.02 -5.76
CA LYS A 130 -7.38 -5.70 -6.29
C LYS A 130 -8.42 -5.64 -5.18
N VAL A 131 -8.42 -6.65 -4.30
CA VAL A 131 -9.29 -6.68 -3.12
C VAL A 131 -9.01 -5.50 -2.19
N PHE A 132 -7.75 -5.13 -1.98
CA PHE A 132 -7.38 -3.97 -1.16
C PHE A 132 -7.99 -2.66 -1.69
N PHE A 133 -8.03 -2.45 -3.01
CA PHE A 133 -8.65 -1.27 -3.63
C PHE A 133 -10.18 -1.39 -3.78
N TYR A 134 -10.77 -2.57 -3.59
CA TYR A 134 -12.22 -2.77 -3.71
C TYR A 134 -13.01 -2.28 -2.47
N GLN A 135 -12.33 -2.02 -1.35
CA GLN A 135 -12.91 -1.77 -0.02
C GLN A 135 -13.75 -0.49 0.07
#